data_AF-A1SW34-F1
#
_entry.id   AF-A1SW34-F1
#
_cell.length_a   1.000
_cell.length_b   1.000
_cell.length_c   1.000
_cell.angle_alpha   90.00
_cell.angle_beta   90.00
_cell.angle_gamma   90.00
#
_symmetry.space_group_name_H-M   'P 1'
#
loop_
_entity.id
_entity.type
_entity.pdbx_description
1 polymer ?
#
loop_
_entity_poly.entity_id
_entity_poly.type
_entity_poly.pdbx_seq_one_letter_code
_entity_poly.pdbx_strand_id
1 'polypeptide(L)' 'MFSIFKSDPKKKLNKLLSIKLEEAMQAQRKGDIKKYSELSAEAEKIDKQILQIEAQSTQA' A
#
# COMPACT_ATOMS: atom_id res chain seq x y z
N MET A 1 -5.47 -29.83 -0.45
CA MET A 1 -5.70 -29.17 -1.76
C MET A 1 -5.54 -27.67 -1.57
N PHE A 2 -4.33 -27.13 -1.73
CA PHE A 2 -4.05 -25.71 -1.50
C PHE A 2 -4.28 -24.94 -2.80
N SER A 3 -5.36 -24.15 -2.83
CA SER A 3 -5.63 -23.18 -3.90
C SER A 3 -4.78 -21.92 -3.64
N ILE A 4 -3.45 -22.02 -3.78
CA ILE A 4 -2.48 -20.96 -3.42
C ILE A 4 -2.20 -19.95 -4.54
N PHE A 5 -2.95 -19.99 -5.64
CA PHE A 5 -2.65 -19.16 -6.82
C PHE A 5 -3.73 -18.17 -7.22
N LYS A 6 -4.67 -17.83 -6.33
CA LYS A 6 -5.38 -16.56 -6.46
C LYS A 6 -4.47 -15.46 -5.91
N SER A 7 -3.58 -14.95 -6.78
CA SER A 7 -2.84 -13.72 -6.50
C SER A 7 -3.85 -12.60 -6.39
N ASP A 8 -4.40 -12.36 -5.20
CA ASP A 8 -5.25 -11.21 -4.95
C ASP A 8 -4.39 -9.96 -5.16
N PRO A 9 -4.58 -9.18 -6.24
CA PRO A 9 -3.76 -7.99 -6.51
C PRO A 9 -3.85 -6.99 -5.33
N LYS A 10 -5.01 -6.99 -4.66
CA LYS A 10 -5.26 -6.31 -3.39
C LYS A 10 -4.27 -6.68 -2.29
N LYS A 11 -3.98 -7.97 -2.07
CA LYS A 11 -3.04 -8.41 -1.02
C LYS A 11 -1.62 -7.92 -1.29
N LYS A 12 -1.20 -7.90 -2.56
CA LYS A 12 0.12 -7.37 -2.97
C LYS A 12 0.21 -5.87 -2.67
N LEU A 13 -0.82 -5.10 -3.04
CA LEU A 13 -0.85 -3.66 -2.78
C LEU A 13 -0.92 -3.34 -1.29
N ASN A 14 -1.70 -4.07 -0.50
CA ASN A 14 -1.72 -3.90 0.96
C ASN A 14 -0.35 -4.10 1.59
N LYS A 15 0.41 -5.12 1.14
CA LYS A 15 1.78 -5.35 1.59
C LYS A 15 2.73 -4.21 1.19
N LEU A 16 2.58 -3.68 -0.03
CA LEU A 16 3.38 -2.52 -0.46
C LEU A 16 3.04 -1.28 0.35
N LEU A 17 1.76 -1.03 0.63
CA LEU A 17 1.30 0.06 1.48
C LEU A 17 1.92 -0.03 2.88
N SER A 18 1.88 -1.21 3.52
CA SER A 18 2.47 -1.39 4.85
C SER A 18 3.97 -1.12 4.87
N ILE A 19 4.70 -1.55 3.84
CA ILE A 19 6.15 -1.28 3.72
C ILE A 19 6.38 0.22 3.59
N LYS A 20 5.62 0.93 2.75
CA LYS A 20 5.76 2.37 2.55
C LYS A 20 5.46 3.18 3.81
N LEU A 21 4.44 2.77 4.57
CA LEU A 21 4.12 3.37 5.86
C LEU A 21 5.23 3.12 6.90
N GLU A 22 5.82 1.93 6.90
CA GLU A 22 6.96 1.63 7.78
C GLU A 22 8.19 2.46 7.42
N GLU A 23 8.54 2.55 6.13
CA GLU A 23 9.60 3.43 5.62
C GLU A 23 9.33 4.90 6.03
N ALA A 24 8.09 5.37 5.88
CA ALA A 24 7.69 6.72 6.25
C ALA A 24 7.88 6.95 7.77
N MET A 25 7.44 6.03 8.61
CA MET A 25 7.66 6.11 10.06
C MET A 25 9.15 6.14 10.41
N GLN A 26 9.97 5.34 9.74
CA GLN A 26 11.41 5.35 9.95
C GLN A 26 12.03 6.69 9.52
N ALA A 27 11.60 7.24 8.37
CA ALA A 27 12.04 8.56 7.91
C ALA A 27 11.65 9.67 8.90
N GLN A 28 10.42 9.64 9.40
CA GLN A 28 9.94 10.57 10.43
C GLN A 28 10.78 10.48 11.71
N ARG A 29 11.05 9.27 12.20
CA ARG A 29 11.91 9.05 13.39
C ARG A 29 13.35 9.53 13.19
N LYS A 30 13.86 9.47 11.96
CA LYS A 30 15.18 10.00 11.58
C LYS A 30 15.18 11.52 11.36
N GLY A 31 14.01 12.18 11.36
CA GLY A 31 13.87 13.60 11.06
C GLY A 31 13.97 13.94 9.57
N ASP A 32 13.88 12.96 8.67
CA ASP A 32 13.90 13.18 7.22
C ASP A 32 12.49 13.50 6.71
N ILE A 33 12.12 14.77 6.85
CA ILE A 33 10.78 15.26 6.50
C ILE A 33 10.51 15.17 5.00
N LYS A 34 11.52 15.45 4.16
CA LYS A 34 11.37 15.32 2.70
C LYS A 34 11.03 13.89 2.35
N LYS A 35 11.79 12.93 2.89
CA LYS A 35 11.56 11.53 2.57
C LYS A 35 10.25 11.02 3.13
N TYR A 36 9.87 11.46 4.32
CA TYR A 36 8.56 11.19 4.89
C TYR A 36 7.43 11.67 3.97
N SER A 37 7.46 12.92 3.50
CA SER A 37 6.44 13.47 2.59
C SER A 37 6.34 12.70 1.28
N GLU A 38 7.47 12.29 0.68
CA GLU A 38 7.50 11.45 -0.51
C GLU A 38 6.84 10.09 -0.26
N LEU A 39 7.24 9.40 0.82
CA LEU A 39 6.76 8.06 1.14
C LEU A 39 5.27 8.06 1.51
N SER A 40 4.81 9.09 2.22
CA SER A 40 3.39 9.28 2.51
C SER A 40 2.56 9.51 1.24
N ALA A 41 3.08 10.30 0.28
CA ALA A 41 2.41 10.50 -1.00
C ALA A 41 2.37 9.21 -1.86
N GLU A 42 3.43 8.40 -1.81
CA GLU A 42 3.44 7.07 -2.43
C GLU A 42 2.42 6.12 -1.77
N ALA A 43 2.35 6.11 -0.44
CA ALA A 43 1.38 5.32 0.32
C ALA A 43 -0.07 5.68 -0.06
N GLU A 44 -0.42 6.97 -0.14
CA GLU A 44 -1.75 7.40 -0.59
C GLU A 44 -2.09 6.93 -2.01
N LYS A 45 -1.12 6.92 -2.93
CA LYS A 45 -1.34 6.44 -4.29
C LYS A 45 -1.68 4.95 -4.30
N ILE A 46 -0.98 4.16 -3.48
CA ILE A 46 -1.24 2.72 -3.35
C ILE A 46 -2.61 2.48 -2.72
N ASP A 47 -2.97 3.24 -1.70
CA ASP A 47 -4.27 3.14 -1.03
C ASP A 47 -5.43 3.44 -1.99
N LYS A 48 -5.31 4.48 -2.82
CA LYS A 48 -6.26 4.78 -3.91
C LYS A 48 -6.40 3.64 -4.90
N GLN A 49 -5.31 2.94 -5.25
CA GLN A 49 -5.38 1.77 -6.13
C GLN A 49 -6.11 0.60 -5.46
N ILE A 50 -5.91 0.40 -4.15
CA ILE A 50 -6.63 -0.63 -3.38
C ILE A 50 -8.13 -0.33 -3.40
N LEU A 51 -8.52 0.92 -3.10
CA LEU A 51 -9.92 1.35 -3.12
C LEU A 51 -10.57 1.17 -4.51
N GLN A 52 -9.84 1.47 -5.59
CA GLN A 52 -10.33 1.24 -6.95
C GLN A 52 -10.56 -0.25 -7.24
N ILE A 53 -9.64 -1.12 -6.82
CA ILE A 53 -9.80 -2.57 -6.99
C ILE A 53 -10.96 -3.10 -6.13
N GLU A 54 -11.10 -2.60 -4.90
CA GLU A 54 -12.22 -2.96 -4.02
C GLU A 54 -13.56 -2.57 -4.62
N ALA A 55 -13.66 -1.33 -5.13
CA ALA A 55 -14.87 -0.83 -5.79
C ALA A 55 -15.21 -1.66 -7.04
N GLN A 56 -14.21 -2.00 -7.86
CA GLN A 56 -14.42 -2.88 -9.03
C GLN A 56 -14.83 -4.30 -8.63
N SER A 57 -14.25 -4.84 -7.56
CA SER A 57 -14.57 -6.20 -7.08
C SER A 57 -15.94 -6.33 -6.41
N THR A 58 -16.49 -5.22 -5.90
CA THR A 58 -17.79 -5.18 -5.21
C THR A 58 -18.97 -4.95 -6.17
N GLN A 59 -18.69 -4.56 -7.41
CA GLN A 59 -19.70 -4.28 -8.45
C GLN A 59 -20.00 -5.47 -9.37
N ALA A 60 -19.50 -6.68 -9.06
CA ALA A 60 -19.75 -7.92 -9.81
C ALA A 60 -20.56 -8.91 -8.96
#